data_AF-A0A1I0M6I0-F1
#
_entry.id   AF-A0A1I0M6I0-F1
#
_cell.length_a   1.000
_cell.length_b   1.000
_cell.length_c   1.000
_cell.angle_alpha   90.00
_cell.angle_beta   90.00
_cell.angle_gamma   90.00
#
_symmetry.space_group_name_H-M   'P 1'
#
loop_
_entity.id
_entity.type
_entity.pdbx_description
1 polymer ?
#
loop_
_entity_poly.entity_id
_entity_poly.type
_entity_poly.pdbx_seq_one_letter_code
_entity_poly.pdbx_strand_id
1 'polypeptide(L)'
;MGHRALVAYRRPDSLYDLRYSHWGGEDLTLADEITGTTPLADGAIEGALLAGSITRDRILTDHLDPCVHEALYLVDPAADYAVDAFRVCWLEWGDGRDGGRGALVATDPDEDRRLRIWFRATKTALADIIEMGALSRRAAQSYLEARVCEEEQGTVYTYTESLADGTGDGGGGYTPTPDRWIEPERQTDVERDDEPDGAGGIGAGDP
;
A
#
# COMPACT_ATOMS: atom_id res chain seq x y z
N MET A 1 -10.67 3.16 11.39
CA MET A 1 -10.65 3.03 9.92
C MET A 1 -11.80 2.12 9.56
N GLY A 2 -12.55 2.42 8.50
CA GLY A 2 -13.69 1.58 8.13
C GLY A 2 -13.19 0.26 7.57
N HIS A 3 -13.82 -0.84 7.98
CA HIS A 3 -13.51 -2.19 7.56
C HIS A 3 -14.13 -2.48 6.19
N ARG A 4 -13.71 -1.69 5.21
CA ARG A 4 -14.33 -1.62 3.89
C ARG A 4 -13.94 -2.84 3.07
N ALA A 5 -14.93 -3.47 2.46
CA ALA A 5 -14.73 -4.63 1.62
C ALA A 5 -15.46 -4.48 0.29
N LEU A 6 -14.93 -5.14 -0.73
CA LEU A 6 -15.64 -5.38 -1.97
C LEU A 6 -16.18 -6.82 -1.98
N VAL A 7 -17.39 -6.99 -2.50
CA VAL A 7 -18.02 -8.31 -2.67
C VAL A 7 -18.42 -8.47 -4.12
N ALA A 8 -17.89 -9.49 -4.78
CA ALA A 8 -18.09 -9.76 -6.18
C ALA A 8 -18.87 -11.06 -6.37
N TYR A 9 -20.11 -10.95 -6.85
CA TYR A 9 -20.98 -12.10 -7.10
C TYR A 9 -20.76 -12.60 -8.51
N ARG A 10 -20.36 -13.85 -8.63
CA ARG A 10 -20.12 -14.50 -9.92
C ARG A 10 -21.45 -14.71 -10.66
N ARG A 11 -21.42 -14.41 -11.95
CA ARG A 11 -22.51 -14.62 -12.89
C ARG A 11 -22.28 -15.91 -13.70
N PRO A 12 -23.34 -16.45 -14.35
CA PRO A 12 -23.21 -17.62 -15.23
C PRO A 12 -22.23 -17.42 -16.40
N ASP A 13 -22.00 -16.18 -16.83
CA ASP A 13 -21.03 -15.81 -17.88
C ASP A 13 -19.58 -15.72 -17.36
N SER A 14 -19.32 -16.10 -16.10
CA SER A 14 -18.04 -15.98 -15.40
C SER A 14 -17.54 -14.54 -15.19
N LEU A 15 -18.40 -13.54 -15.38
CA LEU A 15 -18.16 -12.17 -14.95
C LEU A 15 -18.71 -11.96 -13.54
N TYR A 16 -18.50 -10.77 -12.99
CA TYR A 16 -18.88 -10.44 -11.62
C TYR A 16 -19.76 -9.19 -11.58
N ASP A 17 -20.74 -9.22 -10.69
CA ASP A 17 -21.43 -8.03 -10.21
C ASP A 17 -20.81 -7.60 -8.88
N LEU A 18 -20.21 -6.42 -8.87
CA LEU A 18 -19.43 -5.88 -7.78
C LEU A 18 -20.29 -5.00 -6.87
N ARG A 19 -20.16 -5.23 -5.56
CA ARG A 19 -20.86 -4.52 -4.50
C ARG A 19 -19.88 -4.06 -3.44
N TYR A 20 -20.32 -3.06 -2.68
CA TYR A 20 -19.58 -2.51 -1.57
C TYR A 20 -20.13 -3.02 -0.24
N SER A 21 -19.25 -3.13 0.76
CA SER A 21 -19.61 -3.33 2.15
C SER A 21 -18.80 -2.38 3.03
N HIS A 22 -19.49 -1.74 3.97
CA HIS A 22 -18.86 -0.94 5.02
C HIS A 22 -18.18 -1.78 6.12
N TRP A 23 -18.50 -3.08 6.15
CA TRP A 23 -18.08 -4.04 7.18
C TRP A 23 -17.45 -5.28 6.53
N GLY A 24 -16.93 -6.19 7.36
CA GLY A 24 -16.31 -7.43 6.89
C GLY A 24 -14.84 -7.30 6.50
N GLY A 25 -14.26 -6.10 6.53
CA GLY A 25 -12.81 -5.94 6.41
C GLY A 25 -12.04 -6.43 7.64
N GLU A 26 -12.60 -6.39 8.85
CA GLU A 26 -11.81 -6.63 10.07
C GLU A 26 -11.42 -8.10 10.21
N ASP A 27 -12.40 -8.99 10.36
CA ASP A 27 -12.20 -10.39 10.74
C ASP A 27 -12.79 -11.37 9.70
N LEU A 28 -12.99 -10.88 8.47
CA LEU A 28 -13.52 -11.64 7.35
C LEU A 28 -14.89 -12.31 7.54
N THR A 29 -15.72 -11.81 8.46
CA THR A 29 -16.98 -12.45 8.88
C THR A 29 -18.02 -12.61 7.76
N LEU A 30 -17.93 -11.82 6.69
CA LEU A 30 -18.84 -11.95 5.55
C LEU A 30 -18.71 -13.31 4.83
N ALA A 31 -17.59 -14.01 5.00
CA ALA A 31 -17.44 -15.38 4.50
C ALA A 31 -18.51 -16.33 5.06
N ASP A 32 -18.91 -16.12 6.32
CA ASP A 32 -19.90 -16.96 7.01
C ASP A 32 -21.33 -16.37 6.93
N GLU A 33 -21.46 -15.04 6.77
CA GLU A 33 -22.75 -14.35 6.76
C GLU A 33 -23.46 -14.40 5.39
N ILE A 34 -22.70 -14.55 4.30
CA ILE A 34 -23.26 -14.67 2.95
C ILE A 34 -23.74 -16.11 2.74
N THR A 35 -25.06 -16.28 2.63
CA THR A 35 -25.67 -17.59 2.36
C THR A 35 -26.77 -17.47 1.30
N GLY A 36 -27.28 -18.60 0.81
CA GLY A 36 -28.44 -18.60 -0.08
C GLY A 36 -29.70 -17.95 0.52
N THR A 37 -29.83 -17.94 1.85
CA THR A 37 -30.93 -17.26 2.56
C THR A 37 -30.65 -15.80 2.89
N THR A 38 -29.37 -15.45 3.02
CA THR A 38 -28.88 -14.09 3.37
C THR A 38 -27.86 -13.64 2.31
N PRO A 39 -28.27 -13.50 1.03
CA PRO A 39 -27.32 -13.29 -0.05
C PRO A 39 -26.55 -11.97 0.06
N LEU A 40 -27.08 -10.99 0.81
CA LEU A 40 -26.42 -9.70 1.09
C LEU A 40 -26.02 -9.55 2.56
N ALA A 41 -25.81 -10.66 3.28
CA ALA A 41 -25.43 -10.70 4.70
C ALA A 41 -26.32 -9.77 5.56
N ASP A 42 -27.63 -9.96 5.49
CA ASP A 42 -28.64 -9.16 6.21
C ASP A 42 -28.51 -7.63 6.06
N GLY A 43 -28.02 -7.19 4.89
CA GLY A 43 -27.87 -5.78 4.55
C GLY A 43 -26.51 -5.19 4.93
N ALA A 44 -25.56 -5.99 5.41
CA ALA A 44 -24.17 -5.58 5.54
C ALA A 44 -23.54 -5.20 4.19
N ILE A 45 -24.01 -5.86 3.11
CA ILE A 45 -23.59 -5.61 1.73
C ILE A 45 -24.61 -4.72 1.04
N GLU A 46 -24.12 -3.68 0.37
CA GLU A 46 -24.98 -2.73 -0.32
C GLU A 46 -25.78 -3.38 -1.46
N GLY A 47 -27.07 -3.03 -1.50
CA GLY A 47 -28.00 -3.46 -2.55
C GLY A 47 -27.72 -2.84 -3.92
N ALA A 48 -26.98 -1.73 -3.99
CA ALA A 48 -26.56 -1.13 -5.25
C ALA A 48 -25.31 -1.82 -5.82
N LEU A 49 -25.23 -1.92 -7.15
CA LEU A 49 -24.02 -2.36 -7.82
C LEU A 49 -23.06 -1.19 -7.96
N LEU A 50 -21.79 -1.41 -7.59
CA LEU A 50 -20.70 -0.50 -7.95
C LEU A 50 -20.34 -0.65 -9.43
N ALA A 51 -20.31 -1.88 -9.91
CA ALA A 51 -20.08 -2.22 -11.30
C ALA A 51 -20.75 -3.56 -11.60
N GLY A 52 -21.25 -3.73 -12.83
CA GLY A 52 -21.89 -4.96 -13.26
C GLY A 52 -21.14 -5.60 -14.41
N SER A 53 -21.17 -6.94 -14.49
CA SER A 53 -20.60 -7.69 -15.61
C SER A 53 -19.12 -7.39 -15.89
N ILE A 54 -18.28 -7.35 -14.85
CA ILE A 54 -16.84 -7.06 -14.97
C ILE A 54 -15.97 -8.30 -14.72
N THR A 55 -14.75 -8.31 -15.26
CA THR A 55 -13.79 -9.40 -15.02
C THR A 55 -13.12 -9.25 -13.65
N ARG A 56 -12.56 -10.33 -13.11
CA ARG A 56 -11.74 -10.28 -11.89
C ARG A 56 -10.58 -9.29 -12.04
N ASP A 57 -9.91 -9.29 -13.19
CA ASP A 57 -8.81 -8.37 -13.47
C ASP A 57 -9.24 -6.89 -13.38
N ARG A 58 -10.44 -6.57 -13.88
CA ARG A 58 -11.04 -5.23 -13.77
C ARG A 58 -11.41 -4.85 -12.34
N ILE A 59 -11.86 -5.82 -11.53
CA ILE A 59 -12.04 -5.57 -10.09
C ILE A 59 -10.72 -5.10 -9.47
N LEU A 60 -9.62 -5.81 -9.72
CA LEU A 60 -8.31 -5.49 -9.11
C LEU A 60 -7.74 -4.16 -9.60
N THR A 61 -7.85 -3.90 -10.90
CA THR A 61 -7.20 -2.75 -11.52
C THR A 61 -8.02 -1.47 -11.38
N ASP A 62 -9.35 -1.53 -11.47
CA ASP A 62 -10.19 -0.32 -11.58
C ASP A 62 -10.98 -0.01 -10.29
N HIS A 63 -11.17 -0.99 -9.39
CA HIS A 63 -12.08 -0.83 -8.24
C HIS A 63 -11.44 -1.11 -6.88
N LEU A 64 -10.52 -2.06 -6.79
CA LEU A 64 -9.93 -2.50 -5.53
C LEU A 64 -8.75 -1.60 -5.13
N ASP A 65 -9.06 -0.42 -4.61
CA ASP A 65 -8.03 0.45 -4.01
C ASP A 65 -7.46 -0.20 -2.74
N PRO A 66 -6.17 -0.58 -2.69
CA PRO A 66 -5.57 -1.21 -1.51
C PRO A 66 -5.41 -0.26 -0.31
N CYS A 67 -5.41 1.06 -0.52
CA CYS A 67 -5.35 2.04 0.56
C CYS A 67 -6.71 2.16 1.29
N VAL A 68 -7.80 1.80 0.61
CA VAL A 68 -9.18 1.97 1.10
C VAL A 68 -9.82 0.64 1.50
N HIS A 69 -9.62 -0.40 0.70
CA HIS A 69 -10.27 -1.69 0.89
C HIS A 69 -9.36 -2.63 1.67
N GLU A 70 -9.94 -3.29 2.67
CA GLU A 70 -9.23 -4.24 3.53
C GLU A 70 -9.46 -5.70 3.09
N ALA A 71 -10.56 -5.98 2.38
CA ALA A 71 -10.93 -7.33 1.95
C ALA A 71 -11.64 -7.34 0.59
N LEU A 72 -11.51 -8.47 -0.13
CA LEU A 72 -12.30 -8.82 -1.31
C LEU A 72 -12.93 -10.19 -1.08
N TYR A 73 -14.21 -10.32 -1.38
CA TYR A 73 -14.93 -11.58 -1.36
C TYR A 73 -15.39 -11.93 -2.77
N LEU A 74 -15.11 -13.15 -3.22
CA LEU A 74 -15.70 -13.70 -4.43
C LEU A 74 -16.77 -14.70 -4.03
N VAL A 75 -18.01 -14.43 -4.41
CA VAL A 75 -19.16 -15.29 -4.09
C VAL A 75 -19.55 -16.03 -5.36
N ASP A 76 -19.78 -17.34 -5.26
CA ASP A 76 -20.31 -18.15 -6.35
C ASP A 76 -21.75 -18.62 -6.02
N PRO A 77 -22.79 -17.87 -6.45
CA PRO A 77 -24.18 -18.26 -6.23
C PRO A 77 -24.56 -19.61 -6.86
N ALA A 78 -23.87 -20.05 -7.91
CA ALA A 78 -24.14 -21.35 -8.53
C ALA A 78 -23.58 -22.51 -7.72
N ALA A 79 -22.59 -22.25 -6.85
CA ALA A 79 -21.98 -23.20 -5.93
C ALA A 79 -22.49 -22.99 -4.49
N ASP A 80 -23.80 -22.85 -4.31
CA ASP A 80 -24.45 -22.66 -3.00
C ASP A 80 -23.89 -21.46 -2.20
N TYR A 81 -23.61 -20.36 -2.91
CA TYR A 81 -23.03 -19.15 -2.33
C TYR A 81 -21.66 -19.38 -1.66
N ALA A 82 -20.88 -20.35 -2.14
CA ALA A 82 -19.49 -20.51 -1.70
C ALA A 82 -18.72 -19.19 -1.81
N VAL A 83 -17.98 -18.84 -0.74
CA VAL A 83 -17.25 -17.58 -0.63
C VAL A 83 -15.75 -17.85 -0.55
N ASP A 84 -15.00 -17.26 -1.48
CA ASP A 84 -13.55 -17.14 -1.37
C ASP A 84 -13.21 -15.76 -0.79
N ALA A 85 -12.62 -15.73 0.40
CA ALA A 85 -12.21 -14.50 1.06
C ALA A 85 -10.72 -14.18 0.79
N PHE A 86 -10.44 -12.91 0.54
CA PHE A 86 -9.09 -12.42 0.30
C PHE A 86 -8.80 -11.20 1.16
N ARG A 87 -7.65 -11.22 1.83
CA ARG A 87 -7.07 -10.05 2.50
C ARG A 87 -6.39 -9.16 1.47
N VAL A 88 -6.69 -7.87 1.54
CA VAL A 88 -6.02 -6.84 0.73
C VAL A 88 -4.84 -6.28 1.51
N CYS A 89 -3.66 -6.36 0.91
CA CYS A 89 -2.40 -5.91 1.49
C CYS A 89 -1.87 -4.71 0.70
N TRP A 90 -1.88 -3.53 1.31
CA TRP A 90 -1.30 -2.33 0.69
C TRP A 90 0.22 -2.32 0.80
N LEU A 91 0.90 -2.32 -0.35
CA LEU A 91 2.36 -2.54 -0.41
C LEU A 91 3.17 -1.24 -0.39
N GLU A 92 2.55 -0.11 -0.10
CA GLU A 92 3.21 1.20 -0.10
C GLU A 92 3.24 1.89 1.26
N TRP A 93 4.15 2.86 1.40
CA TRP A 93 4.32 3.73 2.58
C TRP A 93 3.97 5.19 2.27
N GLY A 94 3.33 5.46 1.12
CA GLY A 94 2.93 6.80 0.66
C GLY A 94 1.54 7.20 1.15
N ASP A 95 0.96 8.24 0.54
CA ASP A 95 -0.44 8.65 0.76
C ASP A 95 -1.40 8.10 -0.30
N GLY A 96 -0.94 7.13 -1.12
CA GLY A 96 -1.72 6.48 -2.18
C GLY A 96 -1.56 7.10 -3.58
N ARG A 97 -0.80 8.20 -3.72
CA ARG A 97 -0.67 8.93 -4.99
C ARG A 97 0.33 8.34 -6.00
N ASP A 98 1.17 7.39 -5.58
CA ASP A 98 2.27 6.84 -6.40
C ASP A 98 1.92 5.51 -7.12
N GLY A 99 0.62 5.21 -7.22
CA GLY A 99 0.09 4.03 -7.90
C GLY A 99 -0.23 2.94 -6.89
N GLY A 100 -1.52 2.60 -6.74
CA GLY A 100 -2.02 1.73 -5.66
C GLY A 100 -1.52 0.29 -5.77
N ARG A 101 -0.26 0.02 -5.43
CA ARG A 101 0.29 -1.32 -5.45
C ARG A 101 -0.27 -2.12 -4.27
N GLY A 102 -0.96 -3.20 -4.60
CA GLY A 102 -1.63 -4.08 -3.64
C GLY A 102 -1.26 -5.54 -3.86
N ALA A 103 -1.53 -6.35 -2.87
CA ALA A 103 -1.59 -7.81 -3.02
C ALA A 103 -2.89 -8.36 -2.45
N LEU A 104 -3.34 -9.46 -3.04
CA LEU A 104 -4.41 -10.29 -2.50
C LEU A 104 -3.82 -11.56 -1.93
N VAL A 105 -4.19 -11.89 -0.71
CA VAL A 105 -3.85 -13.16 -0.06
C VAL A 105 -5.16 -13.88 0.23
N ALA A 106 -5.33 -15.09 -0.33
CA ALA A 106 -6.47 -15.94 0.03
C ALA A 106 -6.30 -16.38 1.48
N THR A 107 -7.34 -16.23 2.30
CA THR A 107 -7.31 -16.59 3.71
C THR A 107 -8.72 -16.87 4.20
N ASP A 108 -8.84 -17.68 5.24
CA ASP A 108 -10.07 -17.83 6.00
C ASP A 108 -10.04 -16.89 7.25
N PRO A 109 -11.18 -16.73 7.95
CA PRO A 109 -11.27 -15.90 9.15
C PRO A 109 -10.32 -16.33 10.30
N ASP A 110 -10.02 -17.62 10.42
CA ASP A 110 -9.20 -18.17 11.51
C ASP A 110 -7.71 -17.81 11.31
N GLU A 111 -7.23 -17.84 10.06
CA GLU A 111 -5.85 -17.52 9.70
C GLU A 111 -5.60 -16.02 9.50
N ASP A 112 -6.64 -15.24 9.23
CA ASP A 112 -6.53 -13.82 8.88
C ASP A 112 -5.77 -13.00 9.95
N ARG A 113 -6.02 -13.28 11.22
CA ARG A 113 -5.34 -12.61 12.32
C ARG A 113 -3.82 -12.83 12.28
N ARG A 114 -3.37 -14.05 11.95
CA ARG A 114 -1.94 -14.37 11.79
C ARG A 114 -1.35 -13.54 10.65
N LEU A 115 -2.02 -13.53 9.51
CA LEU A 115 -1.61 -12.80 8.32
C LEU A 115 -1.50 -11.30 8.57
N ARG A 116 -2.51 -10.68 9.20
CA ARG A 116 -2.51 -9.26 9.56
C ARG A 116 -1.35 -8.89 10.46
N ILE A 117 -1.07 -9.72 11.48
CA ILE A 117 0.05 -9.50 12.41
C ILE A 117 1.38 -9.58 11.65
N TRP A 118 1.59 -10.64 10.87
CA TRP A 118 2.81 -10.83 10.08
C TRP A 118 3.04 -9.66 9.11
N PHE A 119 2.01 -9.29 8.35
CA PHE A 119 2.11 -8.24 7.35
C PHE A 119 2.41 -6.89 7.99
N ARG A 120 1.68 -6.54 9.07
CA ARG A 120 1.89 -5.29 9.80
C ARG A 120 3.27 -5.22 10.44
N ALA A 121 3.74 -6.31 11.05
CA ALA A 121 5.07 -6.36 11.66
C ALA A 121 6.17 -6.16 10.60
N THR A 122 6.07 -6.86 9.47
CA THR A 122 7.02 -6.74 8.36
C THR A 122 7.03 -5.33 7.78
N LYS A 123 5.85 -4.76 7.53
CA LYS A 123 5.71 -3.41 6.99
C LYS A 123 6.24 -2.33 7.94
N THR A 124 6.07 -2.52 9.25
CA THR A 124 6.60 -1.61 10.28
C THR A 124 8.13 -1.65 10.30
N ALA A 125 8.73 -2.84 10.34
CA ALA A 125 10.19 -2.97 10.33
C ALA A 125 10.81 -2.37 9.06
N LEU A 126 10.17 -2.57 7.91
CA LEU A 126 10.61 -1.92 6.66
C LEU A 126 10.46 -0.41 6.70
N ALA A 127 9.41 0.13 7.33
CA ALA A 127 9.25 1.57 7.53
C ALA A 127 10.43 2.15 8.32
N ASP A 128 10.80 1.51 9.43
CA ASP A 128 11.93 1.95 10.26
C ASP A 128 13.25 1.98 9.44
N ILE A 129 13.48 0.94 8.62
CA ILE A 129 14.68 0.86 7.77
C ILE A 129 14.69 1.93 6.67
N ILE A 130 13.52 2.26 6.11
CA ILE A 130 13.36 3.36 5.14
C ILE A 130 13.65 4.70 5.83
N GLU A 131 13.12 4.93 7.02
CA GLU A 131 13.31 6.17 7.79
C GLU A 131 14.78 6.38 8.18
N MET A 132 15.50 5.30 8.49
CA MET A 132 16.95 5.33 8.71
C MET A 132 17.77 5.57 7.42
N GLY A 133 17.14 5.60 6.25
CA GLY A 133 17.81 5.76 4.95
C GLY A 133 18.62 4.54 4.50
N ALA A 134 18.50 3.41 5.20
CA ALA A 134 19.25 2.19 4.91
C ALA A 134 18.66 1.41 3.71
N LEU A 135 17.39 1.65 3.38
CA LEU A 135 16.71 1.03 2.24
C LEU A 135 15.81 2.05 1.53
N SER A 136 15.76 2.02 0.21
CA SER A 136 14.82 2.84 -0.55
C SER A 136 13.40 2.28 -0.47
N ARG A 137 12.39 3.14 -0.60
CA ARG A 137 10.97 2.74 -0.64
C ARG A 137 10.69 1.69 -1.72
N ARG A 138 11.25 1.86 -2.92
CA ARG A 138 11.11 0.92 -4.04
C ARG A 138 11.72 -0.45 -3.72
N ALA A 139 12.87 -0.49 -3.05
CA ALA A 139 13.50 -1.74 -2.65
C ALA A 139 12.70 -2.44 -1.53
N ALA A 140 12.18 -1.68 -0.57
CA ALA A 140 11.29 -2.21 0.47
C ALA A 140 9.98 -2.76 -0.11
N GLN A 141 9.37 -2.08 -1.08
CA GLN A 141 8.19 -2.56 -1.81
C GLN A 141 8.48 -3.85 -2.55
N SER A 142 9.59 -3.91 -3.31
CA SER A 142 10.00 -5.13 -4.04
C SER A 142 10.25 -6.31 -3.08
N TYR A 143 10.85 -6.04 -1.93
CA TYR A 143 11.03 -7.04 -0.88
C TYR A 143 9.69 -7.52 -0.32
N LEU A 144 8.78 -6.61 0.03
CA LEU A 144 7.47 -6.95 0.57
C LEU A 144 6.61 -7.73 -0.44
N GLU A 145 6.65 -7.36 -1.73
CA GLU A 145 6.03 -8.11 -2.83
C GLU A 145 6.53 -9.56 -2.86
N ALA A 146 7.85 -9.76 -2.87
CA ALA A 146 8.44 -11.10 -2.89
C ALA A 146 8.00 -11.92 -1.67
N ARG A 147 8.02 -11.31 -0.47
CA ARG A 147 7.65 -11.99 0.78
C ARG A 147 6.18 -12.42 0.80
N VAL A 148 5.28 -11.58 0.30
CA VAL A 148 3.85 -11.90 0.17
C VAL A 148 3.62 -13.04 -0.83
N CYS A 149 4.31 -13.03 -1.97
CA CYS A 149 4.20 -14.11 -2.95
C CYS A 149 4.79 -15.44 -2.46
N GLU A 150 5.94 -15.41 -1.79
CA GLU A 150 6.66 -16.62 -1.40
C GLU A 150 6.10 -17.30 -0.14
N GLU A 151 5.71 -16.52 0.88
CA GLU A 151 5.24 -17.09 2.14
C GLU A 151 3.72 -17.22 2.24
N GLU A 152 2.99 -16.29 1.63
CA GLU A 152 1.52 -16.24 1.76
C GLU A 152 0.81 -16.48 0.42
N GLN A 153 1.56 -16.89 -0.62
CA GLN A 153 1.04 -17.20 -1.96
C GLN A 153 0.19 -16.06 -2.56
N GLY A 154 0.51 -14.82 -2.18
CA GLY A 154 -0.28 -13.67 -2.57
C GLY A 154 -0.11 -13.31 -4.05
N THR A 155 -1.15 -12.72 -4.62
CA THR A 155 -1.18 -12.19 -5.99
C THR A 155 -1.04 -10.68 -5.95
N VAL A 156 0.04 -10.15 -6.51
CA VAL A 156 0.27 -8.69 -6.59
C VAL A 156 -0.49 -8.10 -7.77
N TYR A 157 -1.06 -6.91 -7.59
CA TYR A 157 -1.75 -6.15 -8.61
C TYR A 157 -1.42 -4.65 -8.49
N THR A 158 -1.70 -3.91 -9.55
CA THR A 158 -1.61 -2.44 -9.54
C THR A 158 -3.01 -1.88 -9.72
N TYR A 159 -3.51 -1.19 -8.70
CA TYR A 159 -4.70 -0.38 -8.82
C TYR A 159 -4.36 0.89 -9.61
N THR A 160 -5.11 1.12 -10.68
CA THR A 160 -5.14 2.36 -11.44
C THR A 160 -6.47 3.01 -11.15
N GLU A 161 -6.46 4.15 -10.48
CA GLU A 161 -7.67 4.95 -10.36
C GLU A 161 -8.16 5.24 -11.79
N SER A 162 -9.25 4.57 -12.16
CA SER A 162 -9.82 4.74 -13.49
C SER A 162 -10.28 6.19 -13.56
N LEU A 163 -9.65 6.99 -14.44
CA LEU A 163 -10.10 8.34 -14.83
C LEU A 163 -11.45 8.28 -15.59
N ALA A 164 -12.34 7.38 -15.21
CA ALA A 164 -13.69 7.25 -15.68
C ALA A 164 -14.61 8.15 -14.84
N ASP A 165 -14.28 9.44 -14.78
CA ASP A 165 -15.27 10.50 -14.75
C ASP A 165 -14.69 11.70 -15.49
N GLY A 166 -15.06 11.79 -16.76
CA GLY A 166 -14.74 12.90 -17.64
C GLY A 166 -15.43 14.17 -17.19
N THR A 167 -14.83 14.86 -16.22
CA THR A 167 -14.98 16.29 -16.00
C THR A 167 -13.63 16.82 -15.57
N GLY A 168 -12.87 17.31 -16.55
CA GLY A 168 -11.56 17.88 -16.30
C GLY A 168 -11.61 19.18 -15.51
N ASP A 169 -10.62 19.38 -14.66
CA ASP A 169 -9.95 20.65 -14.44
C ASP A 169 -8.55 20.37 -13.83
N GLY A 170 -7.60 21.25 -14.12
CA GLY A 170 -6.15 21.09 -13.95
C GLY A 170 -5.68 20.83 -12.52
N GLY A 171 -4.43 20.43 -12.26
CA GLY A 171 -3.22 20.57 -13.04
C GLY A 171 -2.05 20.35 -12.08
N GLY A 172 -0.93 19.85 -12.60
CA GLY A 172 0.26 19.65 -11.77
C GLY A 172 1.16 18.53 -12.28
N GLY A 173 1.58 18.61 -13.54
CA GLY A 173 2.68 17.77 -14.01
C GLY A 173 3.95 18.12 -13.26
N TYR A 174 4.29 17.35 -12.23
CA TYR A 174 5.56 17.47 -11.53
C TYR A 174 6.67 16.86 -12.39
N THR A 175 7.74 17.62 -12.60
CA THR A 175 8.97 17.14 -13.22
C THR A 175 9.88 16.62 -12.11
N PRO A 176 10.29 15.34 -12.11
CA PRO A 176 11.15 14.79 -11.06
C PRO A 176 12.47 15.55 -10.98
N THR A 177 12.88 15.91 -9.76
CA THR A 177 14.22 16.42 -9.50
C THR A 177 15.23 15.31 -9.75
N PRO A 178 16.20 15.46 -10.66
CA PRO A 178 17.17 14.40 -10.95
C PRO A 178 18.09 14.17 -9.76
N ASP A 179 18.40 12.90 -9.50
CA ASP A 179 19.21 12.44 -8.36
C ASP A 179 20.57 13.16 -8.33
N ARG A 180 20.82 13.93 -7.26
CA ARG A 180 22.17 14.40 -6.93
C ARG A 180 22.85 13.34 -6.08
N TRP A 181 23.88 12.73 -6.66
CA TRP A 181 24.82 11.87 -5.93
C TRP A 181 25.56 12.71 -4.90
N ILE A 182 25.65 12.22 -3.66
CA ILE A 182 26.43 12.84 -2.59
C ILE A 182 27.90 12.78 -3.03
N GLU A 183 28.52 13.93 -3.28
CA GLU A 183 29.95 13.99 -3.53
C GLU A 183 30.69 13.65 -2.23
N PRO A 184 31.76 12.83 -2.28
CA PRO A 184 32.53 12.50 -1.10
C PRO A 184 33.14 13.78 -0.52
N GLU A 185 32.92 13.98 0.78
CA GLU A 185 33.41 15.11 1.56
C GLU A 185 34.91 15.29 1.30
N ARG A 186 35.28 16.44 0.73
CA ARG A 186 36.68 16.86 0.65
C ARG A 186 37.17 17.02 2.08
N GLN A 187 38.01 16.08 2.50
CA GLN A 187 38.85 16.15 3.67
C GLN A 187 39.61 17.49 3.61
N THR A 188 39.15 18.49 4.37
CA THR A 188 39.87 19.74 4.54
C THR A 188 41.03 19.47 5.49
N ASP A 189 42.22 19.43 4.93
CA ASP A 189 43.48 19.51 5.65
C ASP A 189 43.43 20.70 6.61
N VAL A 190 43.51 20.42 7.92
CA VAL A 190 43.77 21.44 8.93
C VAL A 190 45.29 21.67 8.93
N GLU A 191 45.75 22.51 8.01
CA GLU A 191 47.08 23.12 8.13
C GLU A 191 47.01 24.32 9.08
N ARG A 192 48.08 24.41 9.88
CA ARG A 192 48.37 25.38 10.93
C ARG A 192 48.24 26.82 10.45
N ASP A 193 47.80 27.69 11.36
CA ASP A 193 48.36 29.04 11.43
C ASP A 193 48.67 29.39 12.89
N ASP A 194 49.96 29.62 13.12
CA ASP A 194 50.57 30.22 14.30
C ASP A 194 50.09 31.69 14.44
N GLU A 195 49.54 32.06 15.59
CA GLU A 195 49.42 33.46 16.02
C GLU A 195 50.68 33.88 16.80
N PRO A 196 51.36 34.98 16.44
CA PRO A 196 52.20 35.72 17.36
C PRO A 196 51.45 36.97 17.87
N ASP A 197 51.13 36.97 19.16
CA ASP A 197 50.50 38.09 19.83
C ASP A 197 51.56 39.07 20.38
N GLY A 198 51.38 40.36 20.03
CA GLY A 198 51.54 41.48 20.96
C GLY A 198 52.93 41.96 21.42
N ALA A 199 53.43 42.98 20.73
CA ALA A 199 53.90 44.28 21.25
C ALA A 199 54.86 44.36 22.47
N GLY A 200 56.05 44.93 22.22
CA GLY A 200 56.92 45.49 23.26
C GLY A 200 58.01 46.40 22.67
N GLY A 201 57.65 47.63 22.30
CA GLY A 201 58.61 48.66 21.91
C GLY A 201 59.05 49.51 23.09
N ILE A 202 60.35 49.61 23.35
CA ILE A 202 60.96 50.74 24.06
C ILE A 202 62.43 50.92 23.65
N GLY A 203 62.67 52.01 22.90
CA GLY A 203 63.71 53.02 23.17
C GLY A 203 65.18 52.60 23.19
N ALA A 204 65.89 52.95 22.11
CA ALA A 204 67.34 53.06 22.07
C ALA A 204 67.85 54.30 22.84
N GLY A 205 69.03 54.17 23.45
CA GLY A 205 69.82 55.24 24.05
C GLY A 205 71.21 54.74 24.47
N ASP A 206 72.17 54.86 23.54
CA ASP A 206 73.64 54.71 23.67
C ASP A 206 74.28 55.77 24.61
N PRO A 207 75.61 55.75 24.89
CA PRO A 207 76.64 54.72 24.65
C PRO A 207 77.34 54.20 25.92
#